data_AF-X1TS90-F1
#
_entry.id   AF-X1TS90-F1
#
_cell.length_a   1.000
_cell.length_b   1.000
_cell.length_c   1.000
_cell.angle_alpha   90.00
_cell.angle_beta   90.00
_cell.angle_gamma   90.00
#
_symmetry.space_group_name_H-M   'P 1'
#
loop_
_entity.id
_entity.type
_entity.pdbx_description
1 polymer ?
#
loop_
_entity_poly.entity_id
_entity_poly.type
_entity_poly.pdbx_seq_one_letter_code
_entity_poly.pdbx_strand_id
1 'polypeptide(L)'
;CIGFLHNNAALRLDRMNQCHGIKVVAPLISGELLEYSLAIPPEYKQKQDGNKKIEKWILRKAFESLLPERIVWRLKQEFSQGSGSANTLTDYFDYLINDSELSDAQVKYPMVRSKEELYYFRIFT
;
A
#
# COMPACT_ATOMS: atom_id res chain seq x y z
N CYS A 1 -14.00 -3.95 -4.49
CA CYS A 1 -12.76 -3.77 -3.70
C CYS A 1 -11.84 -4.99 -3.71
N ILE A 2 -12.29 -6.22 -3.37
CA ILE A 2 -11.42 -7.43 -3.38
C ILE A 2 -10.88 -7.75 -4.79
N GLY A 3 -11.69 -7.56 -5.83
CA GLY A 3 -11.29 -7.81 -7.21
C GLY A 3 -10.06 -7.03 -7.69
N PHE A 4 -9.63 -5.96 -7.02
CA PHE A 4 -8.41 -5.22 -7.38
C PHE A 4 -7.16 -5.71 -6.63
N LEU A 5 -7.32 -6.54 -5.60
CA LEU A 5 -6.22 -6.99 -4.75
C LEU A 5 -5.16 -7.77 -5.54
N HIS A 6 -5.61 -8.58 -6.50
CA HIS A 6 -4.75 -9.41 -7.35
C HIS A 6 -3.80 -8.60 -8.25
N ASN A 7 -4.11 -7.33 -8.52
CA ASN A 7 -3.30 -6.44 -9.37
C ASN A 7 -2.47 -5.43 -8.57
N ASN A 8 -2.48 -5.51 -7.23
CA ASN A 8 -1.75 -4.56 -6.39
C ASN A 8 -0.90 -5.26 -5.31
N ALA A 9 -1.29 -5.14 -4.03
CA ALA A 9 -0.60 -5.68 -2.89
C ALA A 9 -0.41 -7.21 -2.96
N ALA A 10 -1.36 -7.99 -3.49
CA ALA A 10 -1.17 -9.43 -3.61
C ALA A 10 -0.19 -9.80 -4.72
N LEU A 11 -0.23 -9.11 -5.87
CA LEU A 11 0.78 -9.30 -6.93
C LEU A 11 2.19 -9.02 -6.41
N ARG A 12 2.36 -7.89 -5.71
CA ARG A 12 3.63 -7.51 -5.11
C ARG A 12 4.07 -8.53 -4.05
N LEU A 13 3.16 -8.96 -3.18
CA LEU A 13 3.46 -9.93 -2.12
C LEU A 13 3.91 -11.27 -2.71
N ASP A 14 3.22 -11.77 -3.74
CA ASP A 14 3.56 -13.03 -4.38
C ASP A 14 4.89 -12.94 -5.14
N ARG A 15 4.98 -12.04 -6.14
CA ARG A 15 6.13 -11.97 -7.06
C ARG A 15 7.44 -11.60 -6.37
N MET A 16 7.41 -10.66 -5.43
CA MET A 16 8.63 -10.22 -4.72
C MET A 16 9.15 -11.27 -3.73
N ASN A 17 8.33 -12.22 -3.28
CA ASN A 17 8.79 -13.30 -2.41
C ASN A 17 9.16 -14.54 -3.22
N GLN A 18 8.38 -14.85 -4.27
CA GLN A 18 8.61 -15.99 -5.14
C GLN A 18 9.94 -15.91 -5.89
N CYS A 19 10.39 -14.71 -6.29
CA CYS A 19 11.72 -14.54 -6.90
C CYS A 19 12.88 -14.95 -5.96
N HIS A 20 12.62 -15.08 -4.65
CA HIS A 20 13.56 -15.57 -3.65
C HIS A 20 13.20 -16.97 -3.12
N GLY A 21 12.28 -17.68 -3.77
CA GLY A 21 11.83 -19.01 -3.34
C GLY A 21 11.04 -19.02 -2.02
N ILE A 22 10.55 -17.86 -1.57
CA ILE A 22 9.82 -17.71 -0.31
C ILE A 22 8.31 -17.83 -0.57
N LYS A 23 7.66 -18.74 0.16
CA LYS A 23 6.20 -18.87 0.16
C LYS A 23 5.60 -18.01 1.26
N VAL A 24 4.69 -17.10 0.90
CA VAL A 24 3.98 -16.22 1.84
C VAL A 24 2.58 -16.74 2.11
N VAL A 25 2.15 -16.64 3.37
CA VAL A 25 0.76 -16.82 3.78
C VAL A 25 0.22 -15.46 4.23
N ALA A 26 -0.98 -15.11 3.79
CA ALA A 26 -1.66 -13.85 4.13
C ALA A 26 -2.97 -14.13 4.89
N PRO A 27 -2.93 -14.36 6.21
CA PRO A 27 -4.08 -14.84 6.98
C PRO A 27 -5.29 -13.90 6.95
N LEU A 28 -5.05 -12.57 6.90
CA LEU A 28 -6.11 -11.56 6.94
C LEU A 28 -7.01 -11.53 5.69
N ILE A 29 -6.59 -12.19 4.61
CA ILE A 29 -7.38 -12.33 3.38
C ILE A 29 -7.79 -13.79 3.14
N SER A 30 -7.65 -14.65 4.16
CA SER A 30 -8.05 -16.05 4.13
C SER A 30 -9.54 -16.21 4.42
N GLY A 31 -10.20 -17.15 3.73
CA GLY A 31 -11.66 -17.34 3.64
C GLY A 31 -12.45 -17.02 4.92
N GLU A 32 -12.35 -17.85 5.94
CA GLU A 32 -13.17 -17.71 7.17
C GLU A 32 -12.98 -16.35 7.86
N LEU A 33 -11.72 -15.93 8.06
CA LEU A 33 -11.44 -14.64 8.71
C LEU A 33 -11.87 -13.45 7.85
N LEU A 34 -11.72 -13.56 6.53
CA LEU A 34 -12.17 -12.53 5.60
C LEU A 34 -13.69 -12.41 5.60
N GLU A 35 -14.41 -13.53 5.54
CA GLU A 35 -15.88 -13.57 5.58
C GLU A 35 -16.41 -12.97 6.88
N TYR A 36 -15.84 -13.38 8.02
CA TYR A 36 -16.14 -12.78 9.32
C TYR A 36 -15.88 -11.27 9.31
N SER A 37 -14.70 -10.84 8.84
CA SER A 37 -14.32 -9.43 8.79
C SER A 37 -15.25 -8.61 7.89
N LEU A 38 -15.75 -9.17 6.79
CA LEU A 38 -16.70 -8.51 5.90
C LEU A 38 -18.06 -8.32 6.57
N ALA A 39 -18.52 -9.27 7.38
CA ALA A 39 -19.79 -9.19 8.11
C ALA A 39 -19.81 -8.17 9.26
N ILE A 40 -18.65 -7.75 9.77
CA ILE A 40 -18.56 -6.74 10.84
C ILE A 40 -19.19 -5.40 10.37
N PRO A 41 -20.07 -4.77 11.17
CA PRO A 41 -20.66 -3.48 10.84
C PRO A 41 -19.60 -2.36 10.60
N PRO A 42 -19.80 -1.48 9.60
CA PRO A 42 -18.81 -0.46 9.22
C PRO A 42 -18.34 0.45 10.37
N GLU A 43 -19.23 0.77 11.32
CA GLU A 43 -18.95 1.62 12.50
C GLU A 43 -17.93 1.02 13.47
N TYR A 44 -17.70 -0.30 13.42
CA TYR A 44 -16.65 -0.96 14.17
C TYR A 44 -15.33 -1.04 13.39
N LYS A 45 -15.39 -0.95 12.06
CA LYS A 45 -14.20 -0.89 11.20
C LYS A 45 -13.54 0.48 11.26
N GLN A 46 -14.34 1.53 11.37
CA GLN A 46 -13.89 2.91 11.56
C GLN A 46 -14.74 3.61 12.62
N LYS A 47 -14.12 4.02 13.73
CA LYS A 47 -14.78 4.70 14.84
C LYS A 47 -14.47 6.19 14.82
N GLN A 48 -15.45 7.02 15.16
CA GLN A 48 -15.26 8.46 15.35
C GLN A 48 -14.78 8.72 16.79
N ASP A 49 -13.74 9.54 16.93
CA ASP A 49 -13.18 9.98 18.20
C ASP A 49 -12.96 11.50 18.14
N GLY A 50 -13.97 12.25 18.62
CA GLY A 50 -14.09 13.68 18.38
C GLY A 50 -14.08 14.01 16.87
N ASN A 51 -13.13 14.84 16.45
CA ASN A 51 -12.93 15.21 15.04
C ASN A 51 -12.04 14.23 14.26
N LYS A 52 -11.57 13.15 14.89
CA LYS A 52 -10.69 12.16 14.27
C LYS A 52 -11.46 10.90 13.90
N LYS A 53 -10.98 10.20 12.87
CA LYS A 53 -11.46 8.87 12.48
C LYS A 53 -10.37 7.85 12.78
N ILE A 54 -10.67 6.91 13.64
CA ILE A 54 -9.76 5.81 13.96
C ILE A 54 -10.07 4.63 13.05
N GLU A 55 -9.16 4.34 12.13
CA GLU A 55 -9.23 3.17 11.26
C GLU A 55 -8.92 1.87 12.01
N LYS A 56 -9.47 0.76 11.50
CA LYS A 56 -9.23 -0.60 12.01
C LYS A 56 -9.58 -0.73 13.50
N TRP A 57 -10.58 0.02 13.98
CA TRP A 57 -10.85 0.18 15.41
C TRP A 57 -11.08 -1.16 16.11
N ILE A 58 -11.96 -2.02 15.56
CA ILE A 58 -12.24 -3.34 16.15
C ILE A 58 -11.01 -4.24 16.19
N LEU A 59 -10.14 -4.17 15.17
CA LEU A 59 -8.90 -4.92 15.15
C LEU A 59 -7.95 -4.42 16.25
N ARG A 60 -7.87 -3.11 16.49
CA ARG A 60 -7.07 -2.55 17.59
C ARG A 60 -7.59 -3.03 18.94
N LYS A 61 -8.90 -2.96 19.17
CA LYS A 61 -9.54 -3.44 20.41
C LYS A 61 -9.30 -4.93 20.66
N ALA A 62 -9.35 -5.76 19.61
CA ALA A 62 -9.12 -7.20 19.73
C ALA A 62 -7.71 -7.57 20.23
N PHE A 63 -6.71 -6.71 20.00
CA PHE A 63 -5.31 -6.94 20.39
C PHE A 63 -4.79 -5.96 21.45
N GLU A 64 -5.67 -5.13 22.03
CA GLU A 64 -5.27 -4.06 22.96
C GLU A 64 -4.60 -4.60 24.23
N SER A 65 -5.03 -5.77 24.71
CA SER A 65 -4.42 -6.45 25.86
C SER A 65 -3.16 -7.25 25.51
N LEU A 66 -2.87 -7.45 24.22
CA LEU A 66 -1.80 -8.33 23.74
C LEU A 66 -0.57 -7.56 23.25
N LEU A 67 -0.72 -6.28 22.89
CA LEU A 67 0.32 -5.45 22.30
C LEU A 67 0.50 -4.15 23.11
N PRO A 68 1.72 -3.56 23.12
CA PRO A 68 1.92 -2.27 23.76
C PRO A 68 1.01 -1.19 23.17
N GLU A 69 0.48 -0.31 24.02
CA GLU A 69 -0.47 0.74 23.64
C GLU A 69 0.04 1.59 22.45
N ARG A 70 1.32 1.96 22.48
CA ARG A 70 1.98 2.72 21.40
C ARG A 70 1.96 2.03 20.03
N ILE A 71 1.84 0.70 19.99
CA ILE A 71 1.72 -0.09 18.77
C ILE A 71 0.25 -0.20 18.37
N VAL A 72 -0.62 -0.54 19.33
CA VAL A 72 -2.07 -0.71 19.13
C VAL A 72 -2.70 0.55 18.55
N TRP A 73 -2.30 1.73 19.00
CA TRP A 73 -2.89 3.02 18.62
C TRP A 73 -2.02 3.85 17.68
N ARG A 74 -0.97 3.25 17.11
CA ARG A 74 -0.12 3.91 16.11
C ARG A 74 -0.92 4.31 14.87
N LEU A 75 -0.67 5.52 14.36
CA LEU A 75 -1.22 5.99 13.09
C LEU A 75 -0.61 5.23 11.91
N LYS A 76 -1.40 5.06 10.86
CA LYS A 76 -0.90 4.51 9.59
C LYS A 76 0.12 5.47 8.99
N GLN A 77 1.19 4.88 8.48
CA GLN A 77 2.19 5.54 7.65
C GLN A 77 2.27 4.76 6.34
N GLU A 78 2.41 5.47 5.23
CA GLU A 78 2.64 4.85 3.93
C GLU A 78 4.00 4.14 3.89
N PHE A 79 4.12 3.08 3.09
CA PHE A 79 5.32 2.25 3.07
C PHE A 79 6.59 3.02 2.67
N SER A 80 6.50 3.92 1.69
CA SER A 80 7.63 4.74 1.24
C SER A 80 8.11 5.70 2.33
N GLN A 81 7.19 6.24 3.13
CA GLN A 81 7.52 7.07 4.28
C GLN A 81 8.11 6.25 5.43
N GLY A 82 7.48 5.11 5.75
CA GLY A 82 7.94 4.22 6.82
C GLY A 82 9.30 3.55 6.55
N SER A 83 9.68 3.41 5.27
CA SER A 83 10.99 2.90 4.86
C SER A 83 12.03 4.00 4.60
N GLY A 84 11.63 5.27 4.64
CA GLY A 84 12.51 6.41 4.33
C GLY A 84 12.85 6.58 2.85
N SER A 85 12.19 5.85 1.94
CA SER A 85 12.53 5.86 0.51
C SER A 85 11.83 6.97 -0.30
N ALA A 86 10.79 7.61 0.25
CA ALA A 86 9.94 8.53 -0.50
C ALA A 86 10.72 9.68 -1.16
N ASN A 87 11.53 10.40 -0.38
CA ASN A 87 12.32 11.51 -0.90
C ASN A 87 13.46 11.01 -1.79
N THR A 88 14.19 9.98 -1.34
CA THR A 88 15.34 9.44 -2.09
C THR A 88 14.97 8.97 -3.49
N LEU A 89 13.84 8.27 -3.65
CA LEU A 89 13.39 7.83 -4.97
C LEU A 89 12.94 9.01 -5.85
N THR A 90 12.27 10.00 -5.27
CA THR A 90 11.83 11.19 -6.00
C THR A 90 13.04 11.95 -6.55
N ASP A 91 14.02 12.24 -5.70
CA ASP A 91 15.26 12.93 -6.08
C ASP A 91 16.03 12.15 -7.16
N TYR A 92 16.05 10.82 -7.06
CA TYR A 92 16.70 9.95 -8.04
C TYR A 92 16.05 10.04 -9.42
N PHE A 93 14.72 10.01 -9.52
CA PHE A 93 14.02 10.10 -10.80
C PHE A 93 14.05 11.51 -11.38
N ASP A 94 14.03 12.55 -10.55
CA ASP A 94 14.20 13.93 -10.98
C ASP A 94 15.58 14.21 -11.56
N TYR A 95 16.62 13.54 -11.03
CA TYR A 95 17.97 13.60 -11.58
C TYR A 95 18.09 12.87 -12.93
N LEU A 96 17.45 11.70 -13.07
CA LEU A 96 17.59 10.87 -14.27
C LEU A 96 16.77 11.35 -15.47
N ILE A 97 15.62 11.96 -15.24
CA ILE A 97 14.66 12.31 -16.30
C ILE A 97 14.37 13.80 -16.21
N ASN A 98 14.60 14.52 -17.30
CA ASN A 98 14.22 15.92 -17.40
C ASN A 98 12.74 16.09 -17.83
N ASP A 99 12.21 17.29 -17.66
CA ASP A 99 10.80 17.58 -17.93
C ASP A 99 10.45 17.48 -19.43
N SER A 100 11.40 17.74 -20.33
CA SER A 100 11.20 17.60 -21.78
C SER A 100 10.97 16.14 -22.16
N GLU A 101 11.78 15.22 -21.63
CA GLU A 101 11.61 13.78 -21.85
C GLU A 101 10.26 13.28 -21.35
N LEU A 102 9.80 13.77 -20.19
CA LEU A 102 8.48 13.44 -19.68
C LEU A 102 7.38 13.96 -20.61
N SER A 103 7.48 15.22 -21.03
CA SER A 103 6.52 15.85 -21.95
C SER A 103 6.43 15.09 -23.28
N ASP A 104 7.57 14.74 -23.88
CA ASP A 104 7.61 13.98 -25.14
C ASP A 104 7.00 12.59 -24.97
N ALA A 105 7.31 11.91 -23.86
CA ALA A 105 6.72 10.61 -23.57
C ALA A 105 5.20 10.71 -23.38
N GLN A 106 4.69 11.77 -22.76
CA GLN A 106 3.25 11.98 -22.52
C GLN A 106 2.46 12.19 -23.82
N VAL A 107 3.08 12.75 -24.86
CA VAL A 107 2.45 12.84 -26.19
C VAL A 107 2.15 11.44 -26.75
N LYS A 108 3.10 10.52 -26.61
CA LYS A 108 2.98 9.15 -27.13
C LYS A 108 2.20 8.23 -26.18
N TYR A 109 2.34 8.46 -24.88
CA TYR A 109 1.83 7.62 -23.81
C TYR A 109 1.13 8.49 -22.75
N PRO A 110 -0.12 8.94 -23.01
CA PRO A 110 -0.83 9.87 -22.13
C PRO A 110 -1.11 9.33 -20.72
N MET A 111 -0.96 8.03 -20.49
CA MET A 111 -1.14 7.41 -19.17
C MET A 111 0.05 7.61 -18.22
N VAL A 112 1.22 8.04 -18.71
CA VAL A 112 2.42 8.28 -17.90
C VAL A 112 2.29 9.65 -17.20
N ARG A 113 2.28 9.66 -15.87
CA ARG A 113 1.95 10.89 -15.10
C ARG A 113 3.15 11.56 -14.44
N SER A 114 4.25 10.83 -14.26
CA SER A 114 5.45 11.33 -13.56
C SER A 114 6.72 10.74 -14.15
N LYS A 115 7.86 11.31 -13.77
CA LYS A 115 9.20 10.78 -14.11
C LYS A 115 9.42 9.38 -13.55
N GLU A 116 8.95 9.12 -12.33
CA GLU A 116 8.95 7.79 -11.73
C GLU A 116 8.17 6.79 -12.60
N GLU A 117 6.95 7.14 -13.01
CA GLU A 117 6.14 6.28 -13.87
C GLU A 117 6.78 6.09 -15.24
N LEU A 118 7.39 7.13 -15.81
CA LEU A 118 8.11 7.03 -17.08
C LEU A 118 9.30 6.06 -16.96
N TYR A 119 10.06 6.15 -15.87
CA TYR A 119 11.18 5.26 -15.62
C TYR A 119 10.73 3.80 -15.54
N TYR A 120 9.71 3.50 -14.73
CA TYR A 120 9.17 2.14 -14.64
C TYR A 120 8.54 1.67 -15.96
N PHE A 121 7.87 2.56 -16.68
CA PHE A 121 7.29 2.25 -17.99
C PHE A 121 8.38 1.82 -18.98
N ARG A 122 9.49 2.57 -19.07
CA ARG A 122 10.66 2.24 -19.91
C ARG A 122 11.33 0.91 -19.53
N ILE A 123 11.31 0.51 -18.26
CA ILE A 123 11.84 -0.80 -17.83
C ILE A 123 10.89 -1.93 -18.24
N PHE A 124 9.58 -1.69 -18.19
CA PHE A 124 8.57 -2.70 -18.41
C PHE A 124 8.32 -3.00 -19.90
N THR A 125 8.43 -1.99 -20.76
CA THR A 125 8.17 -2.08 -22.21
C THR A 125 9.44 -2.15 -23.04
#